data_AF-A0A3L6TNE9-F1
#
_entry.id   AF-A0A3L6TNE9-F1
#
_cell.length_a   1.000
_cell.length_b   1.000
_cell.length_c   1.000
_cell.angle_alpha   90.00
_cell.angle_beta   90.00
_cell.angle_gamma   90.00
#
_symmetry.space_group_name_H-M   'P 1'
#
loop_
_entity.id
_entity.type
_entity.pdbx_description
1 polymer ?
#
loop_
_entity_poly.entity_id
_entity_poly.type
_entity_poly.pdbx_seq_one_letter_code
_entity_poly.pdbx_strand_id
1 'polypeptide(L)'
;MASESESGNAVPHPHHPHGTETLTHIAVDYRPEACRHEPHAGEIHVTYDHRHRGKDGSRWRSRRRFLPGIAVAATIRAPAGDTALHSLPL
;
A
#
# COMPACT_ATOMS: atom_id res chain seq x y z
N MET A 1 -34.14 21.75 22.20
CA MET A 1 -33.82 21.64 20.76
C MET A 1 -33.20 20.27 20.55
N ALA A 2 -33.99 19.32 20.05
CA ALA A 2 -33.50 18.02 19.61
C ALA A 2 -33.06 18.17 18.15
N SER A 3 -31.86 17.69 17.83
CA SER A 3 -31.47 17.38 16.45
C SER A 3 -31.18 15.88 16.40
N GLU A 4 -32.17 15.14 15.90
CA GLU A 4 -32.02 13.75 15.51
C GLU A 4 -31.42 13.66 14.08
N SER A 5 -30.65 12.60 13.89
CA SER A 5 -30.51 11.81 12.65
C SER A 5 -29.65 12.33 11.50
N GLU A 6 -28.57 11.59 11.20
CA GLU A 6 -28.61 10.62 10.09
C GLU A 6 -27.59 9.50 10.36
N SER A 7 -28.05 8.39 10.95
CA SER A 7 -27.28 7.15 10.97
C SER A 7 -27.42 6.52 9.59
N GLY A 8 -26.54 6.95 8.68
CA GLY A 8 -26.43 6.40 7.34
C GLY A 8 -26.34 4.88 7.43
N ASN A 9 -27.27 4.22 6.75
CA ASN A 9 -27.46 2.78 6.72
C ASN A 9 -26.19 2.06 6.25
N ALA A 10 -25.27 1.78 7.18
CA ALA A 10 -24.10 0.98 6.92
C ALA A 10 -24.58 -0.47 6.78
N VAL A 11 -24.76 -0.89 5.53
CA VAL A 11 -24.94 -2.30 5.18
C VAL A 11 -23.89 -3.10 5.96
N PRO A 12 -24.29 -4.10 6.77
CA PRO A 12 -23.33 -4.89 7.53
C PRO A 12 -22.37 -5.53 6.53
N HIS A 13 -21.13 -5.04 6.49
CA HIS A 13 -20.08 -5.72 5.77
C HIS A 13 -19.98 -7.12 6.37
N PRO A 14 -19.87 -8.19 5.57
CA PRO A 14 -19.69 -9.52 6.10
C PRO A 14 -18.47 -9.46 7.02
N HIS A 15 -18.71 -9.59 8.33
CA HIS A 15 -17.64 -9.76 9.29
C HIS A 15 -16.93 -11.03 8.87
N HIS A 16 -15.74 -10.91 8.26
CA HIS A 16 -14.88 -12.06 8.04
C HIS A 16 -14.64 -12.65 9.43
N PRO A 17 -15.15 -13.86 9.75
CA PRO A 17 -15.10 -14.39 11.10
C PRO A 17 -13.67 -14.75 11.56
N HIS A 18 -12.66 -14.49 10.72
CA HIS A 18 -11.27 -14.91 10.86
C HIS A 18 -10.26 -13.75 10.91
N GLY A 19 -10.69 -12.49 10.92
CA GLY A 19 -9.78 -11.33 10.96
C GLY A 19 -9.11 -11.03 9.61
N THR A 20 -8.01 -10.26 9.62
CA THR A 20 -7.22 -9.93 8.43
C THR A 20 -6.17 -11.01 8.13
N GLU A 21 -5.95 -11.30 6.85
CA GLU A 21 -4.90 -12.23 6.40
C GLU A 21 -3.66 -11.47 5.89
N THR A 22 -2.47 -12.03 6.12
CA THR A 22 -1.21 -11.46 5.62
C THR A 22 -1.10 -11.62 4.10
N LEU A 23 -0.70 -10.56 3.39
CA LEU A 23 -0.44 -10.61 1.97
C LEU A 23 0.91 -11.32 1.68
N THR A 24 0.86 -12.62 1.37
CA THR A 24 2.06 -13.45 1.13
C THR A 24 2.50 -13.51 -0.33
N HIS A 25 1.71 -12.95 -1.25
CA HIS A 25 2.00 -12.99 -2.68
C HIS A 25 1.74 -11.64 -3.36
N ILE A 26 2.82 -11.04 -3.85
CA ILE A 26 2.79 -9.76 -4.59
C ILE A 26 3.22 -9.96 -6.05
N ALA A 27 2.86 -9.00 -6.90
CA ALA A 27 3.47 -8.79 -8.19
C ALA A 27 4.27 -7.49 -8.17
N VAL A 28 5.40 -7.45 -8.87
CA VAL A 28 6.19 -6.24 -9.08
C VAL A 28 6.03 -5.81 -10.54
N ASP A 29 5.52 -4.60 -10.77
CA ASP A 29 5.18 -4.13 -12.11
C ASP A 29 6.41 -3.66 -12.90
N TYR A 30 7.41 -3.11 -12.21
CA TYR A 30 8.68 -2.67 -12.82
C TYR A 30 9.83 -2.67 -11.81
N ARG A 31 11.06 -2.82 -12.31
CA ARG A 31 12.32 -2.84 -11.53
C ARG A 31 12.26 -3.78 -10.31
N PRO A 32 12.14 -5.11 -10.50
CA PRO A 32 12.15 -6.07 -9.41
C PRO A 32 13.41 -5.99 -8.54
N GLU A 33 14.54 -5.57 -9.10
CA GLU A 33 15.77 -5.35 -8.36
C GLU A 33 15.67 -4.25 -7.28
N ALA A 34 14.69 -3.34 -7.39
CA ALA A 34 14.41 -2.28 -6.42
C ALA A 34 13.21 -2.60 -5.50
N CYS A 35 12.67 -3.83 -5.53
CA CYS A 35 11.63 -4.29 -4.62
C CYS A 35 11.99 -5.66 -4.03
N ARG A 36 12.26 -5.69 -2.73
CA ARG A 36 12.59 -6.91 -1.99
C ARG A 36 11.40 -7.35 -1.15
N HIS A 37 10.95 -8.58 -1.36
CA HIS A 37 9.86 -9.18 -0.58
C HIS A 37 10.44 -10.22 0.39
N GLU A 38 10.10 -10.09 1.68
CA GLU A 38 10.52 -11.00 2.75
C GLU A 38 9.30 -11.60 3.45
N PRO A 39 8.67 -12.65 2.86
CA PRO A 39 7.44 -13.23 3.39
C PRO A 39 7.56 -13.72 4.83
N HIS A 40 8.73 -14.20 5.23
CA HIS A 40 8.99 -14.70 6.58
C HIS A 40 8.98 -13.61 7.65
N ALA A 41 9.30 -12.36 7.28
CA ALA A 41 9.25 -11.20 8.16
C ALA A 41 7.95 -10.40 8.00
N GLY A 42 7.15 -10.69 6.98
CA GLY A 42 5.97 -9.89 6.63
C GLY A 42 6.33 -8.52 6.04
N GLU A 43 7.52 -8.38 5.44
CA GLU A 43 8.05 -7.10 5.00
C GLU A 43 8.18 -7.00 3.47
N ILE A 44 7.93 -5.80 2.95
CA ILE A 44 8.16 -5.43 1.56
C ILE A 44 8.97 -4.14 1.57
N HIS A 45 10.18 -4.19 1.01
CA HIS A 45 11.09 -3.06 0.91
C HIS A 45 11.12 -2.54 -0.51
N VAL A 46 10.96 -1.22 -0.68
CA VAL A 46 11.07 -0.56 -1.99
C VAL A 46 12.16 0.50 -1.89
N THR A 47 13.12 0.46 -2.80
CA THR A 47 14.24 1.41 -2.84
C THR A 47 14.07 2.39 -3.99
N TYR A 48 14.29 3.67 -3.71
CA TYR A 48 14.36 4.72 -4.71
C TYR A 48 15.82 5.12 -4.93
N ASP A 49 16.28 5.12 -6.19
CA ASP A 49 17.62 5.58 -6.56
C ASP A 49 17.57 6.35 -7.89
N HIS A 50 17.84 7.65 -7.80
CA HIS A 50 17.84 8.64 -8.89
C HIS A 50 19.05 8.51 -9.82
N ARG A 51 20.04 7.68 -9.48
CA ARG A 51 21.22 7.44 -10.32
C ARG A 51 20.88 6.68 -11.59
N HIS A 52 19.74 6.02 -11.63
CA HIS A 52 19.26 5.26 -12.79
C HIS A 52 18.38 6.13 -13.69
N ARG A 53 19.00 6.93 -14.57
CA ARG A 53 18.30 7.80 -15.52
C ARG A 53 17.11 7.09 -16.19
N GLY A 54 15.90 7.51 -15.84
CA GLY A 54 14.66 7.20 -16.56
C GLY A 54 13.79 6.08 -15.99
N LYS A 55 14.21 5.37 -14.92
CA LYS A 55 13.32 4.44 -14.19
C LYS A 55 13.65 4.47 -12.71
N ASP A 56 13.02 5.37 -11.96
CA ASP A 56 13.26 5.49 -10.52
C ASP A 56 12.27 4.63 -9.72
N GLY A 57 12.78 3.94 -8.69
CA GLY A 57 11.97 3.16 -7.77
C GLY A 57 11.39 1.85 -8.33
N SER A 58 10.40 1.31 -7.61
CA SER A 58 9.64 0.12 -7.99
C SER A 58 8.18 0.26 -7.54
N ARG A 59 7.30 -0.57 -8.09
CA ARG A 59 5.89 -0.67 -7.67
C ARG A 59 5.48 -2.11 -7.50
N TRP A 60 4.95 -2.43 -6.32
CA TRP A 60 4.33 -3.71 -6.03
C TRP A 60 2.80 -3.57 -5.90
N ARG A 61 2.11 -4.70 -6.01
CA ARG A 61 0.66 -4.81 -5.81
C ARG A 61 0.26 -6.22 -5.41
N SER A 62 -0.94 -6.38 -4.88
CA SER A 62 -1.57 -7.69 -4.75
C SER A 62 -1.73 -8.36 -6.12
N ARG A 63 -1.62 -9.70 -6.15
CA ARG A 63 -1.89 -10.47 -7.38
C ARG A 63 -3.38 -10.57 -7.72
N ARG A 64 -4.25 -10.35 -6.74
CA ARG A 64 -5.71 -10.44 -6.85
C ARG A 64 -6.35 -9.10 -6.56
N ARG A 65 -7.55 -8.90 -7.09
CA ARG A 65 -8.43 -7.77 -6.75
C ARG A 65 -9.28 -8.15 -5.56
N PHE A 66 -9.60 -7.17 -4.72
CA PHE A 66 -10.52 -7.32 -3.60
C PHE A 66 -11.85 -6.65 -3.95
N LEU A 67 -12.95 -7.20 -3.42
CA LEU A 67 -14.26 -6.56 -3.53
C LEU A 67 -14.27 -5.26 -2.70
N PRO A 68 -15.10 -4.27 -3.07
CA PRO A 68 -15.33 -3.10 -2.24
C PRO A 68 -15.80 -3.48 -0.83
N GLY A 69 -15.38 -2.72 0.19
CA GLY A 69 -15.76 -2.97 1.59
C GLY A 69 -14.80 -3.87 2.38
N ILE A 70 -13.72 -4.36 1.76
CA ILE A 70 -12.66 -5.12 2.45
C ILE A 70 -11.60 -4.16 3.01
N ALA A 71 -11.26 -4.33 4.29
CA ALA A 71 -10.19 -3.57 4.93
C ALA A 71 -8.80 -4.03 4.44
N VAL A 72 -7.95 -3.07 4.10
CA VAL A 72 -6.53 -3.30 3.76
C VAL A 72 -5.69 -2.44 4.70
N ALA A 73 -4.70 -3.04 5.34
CA ALA A 73 -3.82 -2.36 6.28
C ALA A 73 -2.36 -2.69 5.99
N ALA A 74 -1.49 -1.73 6.24
CA ALA A 74 -0.05 -1.88 6.20
C ALA A 74 0.60 -0.91 7.19
N THR A 75 1.66 -1.35 7.85
CA THR A 75 2.55 -0.45 8.59
C THR A 75 3.61 0.05 7.62
N ILE A 76 3.70 1.37 7.44
CA ILE A 76 4.64 1.98 6.50
C ILE A 76 5.71 2.74 7.26
N ARG A 77 6.98 2.38 7.03
CA ARG A 77 8.13 3.19 7.43
C ARG A 77 8.63 3.95 6.21
N ALA A 78 8.49 5.27 6.24
CA ALA A 78 9.01 6.13 5.17
C ALA A 78 10.55 6.12 5.19
N PRO A 79 11.21 6.29 4.02
CA PRO A 79 12.65 6.49 3.97
C PRO A 79 13.04 7.75 4.76
N ALA A 80 14.22 7.72 5.37
CA ALA A 80 14.81 8.89 6.03
C ALA A 80 15.46 9.83 5.00
N GLY A 81 15.62 11.10 5.36
CA GLY A 81 16.26 12.12 4.52
C GLY A 81 15.26 13.01 3.79
N ASP A 82 15.77 13.92 2.97
CA ASP A 82 14.93 14.81 2.16
C ASP A 82 14.30 14.02 1.01
N THR A 83 12.99 13.82 1.10
CA THR A 83 12.18 13.19 0.06
C THR A 83 11.41 14.21 -0.77
N ALA A 84 11.67 15.52 -0.61
CA ALA A 84 11.05 16.54 -1.42
C ALA A 84 11.41 16.32 -2.89
N LEU A 85 10.42 16.39 -3.77
CA LEU A 85 10.69 16.55 -5.19
C LEU A 85 11.49 17.85 -5.34
N HIS A 86 12.75 17.78 -5.76
CA HIS A 86 13.40 18.96 -6.33
C HIS A 86 12.54 19.37 -7.53
N SER A 87 11.77 20.44 -7.36
CA SER A 87 11.05 21.10 -8.43
C SER A 87 12.08 21.52 -9.48
N LEU A 88 12.15 20.77 -10.58
CA LEU A 88 12.85 21.24 -11.76
C LEU A 88 12.10 22.49 -12.25
N PRO A 89 12.79 23.63 -12.46
CA PRO A 89 12.15 24.78 -13.08
C PRO A 89 11.68 24.40 -14.50
N LEU A 90 10.47 24.84 -14.82
CA LEU A 90 9.81 24.68 -16.14
C LEU A 90 10.66 25.25 -17.28
#